data_AF-X1SBV4-F1
#
_entry.id   AF-X1SBV4-F1
#
_cell.length_a   1.000
_cell.length_b   1.000
_cell.length_c   1.000
_cell.angle_alpha   90.00
_cell.angle_beta   90.00
_cell.angle_gamma   90.00
#
_symmetry.space_group_name_H-M   'P 1'
#
loop_
_entity.id
_entity.type
_entity.pdbx_description
1 polymer ?
#
loop_
_entity_poly.entity_id
_entity_poly.type
_entity_poly.pdbx_seq_one_letter_code
_entity_poly.pdbx_strand_id
1 'polypeptide(L)' 'MKYTREILKTTGVSPERIQMFHCSAAEGQKFQEEVTRVSEIIENLGSN' A
#
# COMPACT_ATOMS: atom_id res chain seq x y z
N MET A 1 -7.13 -6.91 -6.64
CA MET A 1 -6.25 -7.05 -5.45
C MET A 1 -6.57 -8.19 -4.50
N LYS A 2 -7.77 -8.80 -4.51
CA LYS A 2 -8.10 -9.89 -3.56
C LYS A 2 -7.13 -11.07 -3.66
N TYR A 3 -6.84 -11.55 -4.86
CA TYR A 3 -5.93 -12.68 -5.08
C TYR A 3 -4.50 -12.41 -4.61
N THR A 4 -3.92 -11.26 -4.96
CA THR A 4 -2.57 -10.86 -4.53
C THR A 4 -2.45 -10.77 -3.01
N ARG A 5 -3.48 -10.23 -2.34
CA ARG A 5 -3.50 -10.15 -0.87
C ARG A 5 -3.51 -11.53 -0.22
N GLU A 6 -4.22 -12.49 -0.79
CA GLU A 6 -4.21 -13.86 -0.29
C GLU A 6 -2.85 -14.53 -0.49
N ILE A 7 -2.18 -14.33 -1.63
CA ILE A 7 -0.81 -14.83 -1.85
C ILE A 7 0.14 -14.29 -0.77
N LEU A 8 0.09 -12.99 -0.49
CA LEU A 8 0.96 -12.37 0.53
C LEU A 8 0.77 -13.03 1.90
N LYS A 9 -0.48 -13.23 2.33
CA LYS A 9 -0.78 -13.95 3.59
C LYS A 9 -0.14 -15.33 3.59
N THR A 10 -0.30 -16.09 2.51
CA THR A 10 0.25 -17.45 2.39
C THR A 10 1.77 -17.46 2.46
N THR A 11 2.43 -16.44 1.93
CA THR A 11 3.90 -16.29 1.97
C THR A 11 4.43 -15.69 3.28
N GLY A 12 3.56 -15.39 4.25
CA GLY A 12 3.95 -14.77 5.54
C GLY A 12 4.26 -13.27 5.45
N VAL A 13 3.88 -12.61 4.36
CA VAL A 13 4.05 -11.16 4.17
C VAL A 13 2.74 -10.45 4.47
N SER A 14 2.78 -9.34 5.22
CA SER A 14 1.56 -8.57 5.50
C SER A 14 0.91 -8.07 4.18
N PRO A 15 -0.39 -8.32 3.96
CA PRO A 15 -1.13 -7.79 2.82
C PRO A 15 -1.30 -6.28 2.83
N GLU A 16 -1.13 -5.62 3.99
CA GLU A 16 -1.17 -4.16 4.09
C GLU A 16 -0.02 -3.50 3.34
N ARG A 17 1.06 -4.25 3.07
CA ARG A 17 2.21 -3.77 2.28
C ARG A 17 1.88 -3.49 0.80
N ILE A 18 0.74 -3.95 0.30
CA ILE A 18 0.25 -3.61 -1.04
C ILE A 18 -1.03 -2.77 -0.95
N GLN A 19 -0.93 -1.55 -1.43
CA GLN A 19 -2.02 -0.57 -1.51
C GLN A 19 -2.25 -0.20 -2.97
N MET A 20 -3.51 -0.03 -3.35
CA MET A 20 -3.90 0.40 -4.69
C MET A 20 -4.97 1.46 -4.55
N PHE A 21 -4.75 2.59 -5.20
CA PHE A 21 -5.66 3.72 -5.20
C PHE A 21 -5.71 4.31 -6.62
N HIS A 22 -6.83 4.96 -6.94
CA HIS A 22 -6.99 5.66 -8.20
C HIS A 22 -6.54 7.11 -8.05
N CYS A 23 -5.63 7.54 -8.91
CA CYS A 23 -5.15 8.91 -9.00
C CYS A 23 -5.03 9.31 -10.47
N SER A 24 -5.76 10.33 -10.87
CA SER A 24 -5.61 10.96 -12.19
C SER A 24 -4.39 11.87 -12.23
N ALA A 25 -3.99 12.29 -13.44
CA ALA A 25 -2.81 13.13 -13.64
C ALA A 25 -2.91 14.53 -13.00
N ALA A 26 -4.13 15.02 -12.73
CA ALA A 26 -4.35 16.32 -12.10
C ALA A 26 -4.41 16.25 -10.56
N GLU A 27 -4.49 15.06 -9.98
CA GLU A 27 -4.70 14.84 -8.55
C GLU A 27 -3.38 14.80 -7.75
N GLY A 28 -2.47 15.77 -7.99
CA GLY A 28 -1.15 15.79 -7.35
C GLY A 28 -1.21 15.82 -5.81
N GLN A 29 -2.14 16.58 -5.24
CA GLN A 29 -2.33 16.64 -3.78
C GLN A 29 -2.78 15.28 -3.21
N LYS A 30 -3.75 14.63 -3.85
CA LYS A 30 -4.21 13.30 -3.43
C LYS A 30 -3.10 12.26 -3.56
N PHE A 31 -2.28 12.34 -4.60
CA PHE A 31 -1.10 11.48 -4.72
C PHE A 31 -0.19 11.66 -3.51
N GLN A 32 0.12 12.90 -3.13
CA GLN A 32 0.94 13.21 -1.96
C GLN A 32 0.34 12.61 -0.68
N GLU A 33 -0.96 12.83 -0.42
CA GLU A 33 -1.64 12.30 0.76
C GLU A 33 -1.59 10.76 0.81
N GLU A 34 -1.87 10.10 -0.31
CA GLU A 34 -1.85 8.64 -0.38
C GLU A 34 -0.44 8.05 -0.21
N VAL A 35 0.59 8.64 -0.83
CA VAL A 35 1.95 8.11 -0.67
C VAL A 35 2.50 8.35 0.74
N THR A 36 2.15 9.46 1.39
CA THR A 36 2.50 9.70 2.80
C THR A 36 1.83 8.66 3.68
N ARG A 37 0.52 8.44 3.54
CA ARG A 37 -0.23 7.42 4.29
C ARG A 37 0.34 6.01 4.10
N VAL A 38 0.67 5.64 2.86
CA VAL A 38 1.26 4.33 2.55
C VAL A 38 2.65 4.20 3.18
N SER A 39 3.45 5.27 3.16
CA SER A 39 4.79 5.26 3.78
C SER A 39 4.72 5.02 5.28
N GLU A 40 3.82 5.71 5.98
CA GLU A 40 3.59 5.50 7.43
C GLU A 40 3.17 4.06 7.74
N ILE A 41 2.32 3.46 6.91
CA ILE A 41 1.93 2.04 7.08
C ILE A 41 3.15 1.12 6.94
N ILE A 42 4.00 1.35 5.93
CA ILE A 42 5.20 0.53 5.71
C ILE A 42 6.21 0.69 6.85
N GLU A 43 6.42 1.91 7.32
CA GLU A 43 7.31 2.19 8.46
C GLU A 43 6.84 1.46 9.72
N ASN A 44 5.55 1.50 10.03
CA ASN A 44 4.97 0.83 11.19
C ASN A 44 5.04 -0.71 11.10
N LEU A 45 5.04 -1.26 9.88
CA LEU A 45 5.22 -2.70 9.65
C LEU A 45 6.68 -3.15 9.77
N GLY A 46 7.63 -2.21 9.77
CA GLY A 46 9.06 -2.49 9.82
C GLY A 46 9.59 -3.19 8.57
N SER A 47 10.85 -3.64 8.65
CA SER A 47 11.52 -4.40 7.58
C SER A 47 10.95 -5.82 7.48
N ASN A 48 11.06 -6.42 6.28
CA ASN A 48 10.76 -7.84 6.08
C ASN A 48 11.97 -8.71 6.42
#